data_AF-A0A937DVG7-F1
#
_entry.id   AF-A0A937DVG7-F1
#
_cell.length_a   1.000
_cell.length_b   1.000
_cell.length_c   1.000
_cell.angle_alpha   90.00
_cell.angle_beta   90.00
_cell.angle_gamma   90.00
#
_symmetry.space_group_name_H-M   'P 1'
#
loop_
_entity.id
_entity.type
_entity.pdbx_description
1 polymer ?
#
loop_
_entity_poly.entity_id
_entity_poly.type
_entity_poly.pdbx_seq_one_letter_code
_entity_poly.pdbx_strand_id
1 'polypeptide(L)'
;MRHTGAPVAVVLCETLEQAKDASELIEVDYAARPHVVGTYEAAQPGAPLVHDGIKDNIVFDWEMGDRVATEAAFAKAHKVVTLRLVNQRLVVNSMEPRGAICEYDARDDRSTLWLSSQGVHMIRPVVADMILKIGSPKLRVRTGDVGGGFGMKIFVHPEYPMVVWASRELKRTVKWIPDRQEAFQSDIQGRDHVSIADWTLGKVAKYPGRPHTA
;
A
#
# COMPACT_ATOMS: atom_id res chain seq x y z
N MET A 1 -0.88 13.39 10.39
CA MET A 1 -1.20 11.95 10.20
C MET A 1 -2.39 11.85 9.24
N ARG A 2 -2.43 10.85 8.34
CA ARG A 2 -3.42 10.79 7.23
C ARG A 2 -4.36 9.57 7.28
N HIS A 3 -4.00 8.55 8.04
CA HIS A 3 -4.81 7.36 8.24
C HIS A 3 -4.36 6.66 9.53
N THR A 4 -5.28 5.93 10.15
CA THR A 4 -4.98 5.02 11.27
C THR A 4 -3.95 3.98 10.85
N GLY A 5 -3.02 3.64 11.75
CA GLY A 5 -1.92 2.71 11.47
C GLY A 5 -0.72 3.33 10.75
N ALA A 6 -0.73 4.65 10.47
CA ALA A 6 0.47 5.34 9.98
C ALA A 6 1.54 5.39 11.08
N PRO A 7 2.80 4.97 10.80
CA PRO A 7 3.88 5.05 11.77
C PRO A 7 4.23 6.51 12.07
N VAL A 8 4.49 6.81 13.35
CA VAL A 8 4.80 8.16 13.85
C VAL A 8 6.17 8.23 14.53
N ALA A 9 6.54 7.18 15.26
CA ALA A 9 7.84 7.05 15.93
C ALA A 9 8.34 5.61 15.82
N VAL A 10 9.64 5.42 16.04
CA VAL A 10 10.29 4.12 16.13
C VAL A 10 11.06 4.03 17.44
N VAL A 11 10.89 2.91 18.16
CA VAL A 11 11.59 2.63 19.41
C VAL A 11 12.54 1.46 19.17
N LEU A 12 13.79 1.61 19.62
CA LEU A 12 14.83 0.59 19.49
C LEU A 12 15.26 0.14 20.88
N CYS A 13 14.99 -1.12 21.22
CA CYS A 13 15.33 -1.72 22.50
C CYS A 13 15.99 -3.10 22.31
N GLU A 14 16.49 -3.68 23.40
CA GLU A 14 17.13 -4.99 23.36
C GLU A 14 16.12 -6.13 23.31
N THR A 15 14.92 -5.91 23.87
CA THR A 15 13.81 -6.86 23.82
C THR A 15 12.52 -6.22 23.30
N LEU A 16 11.58 -7.07 22.86
CA LEU A 16 10.27 -6.61 22.38
C LEU A 16 9.44 -6.00 23.52
N GLU A 17 9.53 -6.57 24.73
CA GLU A 17 8.83 -6.08 25.91
C GLU A 17 9.29 -4.67 26.26
N GLN A 18 10.60 -4.42 26.28
CA GLN A 18 11.15 -3.08 26.46
C GLN A 18 10.68 -2.10 25.39
N ALA A 19 10.65 -2.54 24.12
CA ALA A 19 10.19 -1.69 23.02
C ALA A 19 8.70 -1.32 23.17
N LYS A 20 7.86 -2.26 23.62
CA LYS A 20 6.44 -2.00 23.90
C LYS A 20 6.28 -1.05 25.07
N ASP A 21 6.92 -1.32 26.20
CA ASP A 21 6.86 -0.47 27.39
C ASP A 21 7.34 0.96 27.07
N ALA A 22 8.46 1.09 26.37
CA ALA A 22 8.99 2.40 25.97
C ALA A 22 8.11 3.11 24.93
N SER A 23 7.38 2.38 24.08
CA SER A 23 6.45 2.99 23.13
C SER A 23 5.24 3.65 23.80
N GLU A 24 4.77 3.10 24.92
CA GLU A 24 3.69 3.68 25.73
C GLU A 24 4.10 4.96 26.47
N LEU A 25 5.40 5.24 26.59
CA LEU A 25 5.93 6.49 27.15
C LEU A 25 5.95 7.64 26.14
N ILE A 26 5.68 7.37 24.86
CA ILE A 26 5.68 8.39 23.82
C ILE A 26 4.35 9.14 23.85
N GLU A 27 4.39 10.39 24.30
CA GLU A 27 3.27 11.31 24.18
C GLU A 27 3.30 11.99 22.81
N VAL A 28 2.17 11.99 22.10
CA VAL A 28 2.02 12.68 20.82
C VAL A 28 0.78 13.55 20.84
N ASP A 29 0.98 14.85 20.74
CA ASP A 29 -0.10 15.83 20.63
C ASP A 29 -0.57 15.95 19.18
N TYR A 30 -1.86 15.69 18.95
CA TYR A 30 -2.49 15.84 17.65
C TYR A 30 -3.53 16.95 17.65
N ALA A 31 -3.47 17.82 16.64
CA ALA A 31 -4.59 18.68 16.28
C ALA A 31 -5.47 17.94 15.26
N ALA A 32 -6.69 17.59 15.65
CA ALA A 32 -7.64 16.94 14.75
C ALA A 32 -7.96 17.86 13.55
N ARG A 33 -8.02 17.26 12.36
CA ARG A 33 -8.40 17.93 11.12
C ARG A 33 -9.67 17.27 10.55
N PRO A 34 -10.46 17.99 9.74
CA PRO A 34 -11.51 17.37 8.93
C PRO A 34 -10.92 16.21 8.12
N HIS A 35 -11.66 15.11 8.02
CA HIS A 35 -11.20 13.88 7.39
C HIS A 35 -12.25 13.35 6.41
N VAL A 36 -11.80 12.52 5.48
CA VAL A 36 -12.64 11.77 4.54
C VAL A 36 -12.13 10.34 4.46
N VAL A 37 -13.03 9.37 4.50
CA VAL A 37 -12.67 7.94 4.58
C VAL A 37 -13.04 7.19 3.30
N GLY A 38 -14.12 7.62 2.63
CA GLY A 38 -14.62 6.97 1.41
C GLY A 38 -13.89 7.45 0.16
N THR A 39 -13.51 6.52 -0.70
CA THR A 39 -12.75 6.79 -1.93
C THR A 39 -13.52 7.66 -2.93
N TYR A 40 -14.83 7.43 -3.06
CA TYR A 40 -15.67 8.24 -3.97
C TYR A 40 -15.93 9.64 -3.40
N GLU A 41 -16.20 9.72 -2.10
CA GLU A 41 -16.47 10.95 -1.36
C GLU A 41 -15.24 11.86 -1.32
N ALA A 42 -14.04 11.29 -1.24
CA ALA A 42 -12.79 12.04 -1.22
C ALA A 42 -12.56 12.88 -2.48
N ALA A 43 -13.10 12.46 -3.62
CA ALA A 43 -12.99 13.16 -4.90
C ALA A 43 -14.15 14.16 -5.16
N GLN A 44 -15.11 14.28 -4.24
CA GLN A 44 -16.25 15.19 -4.43
C GLN A 44 -15.89 16.64 -4.07
N PRO A 45 -16.55 17.63 -4.69
CA PRO A 45 -16.37 19.03 -4.34
C PRO A 45 -16.60 19.29 -2.83
N GLY A 46 -15.65 20.00 -2.21
CA GLY A 46 -15.71 20.33 -0.78
C GLY A 46 -15.22 19.26 0.19
N ALA A 47 -14.79 18.10 -0.31
CA ALA A 47 -14.13 17.10 0.51
C ALA A 47 -12.84 17.66 1.15
N PRO A 48 -12.53 17.31 2.43
CA PRO A 48 -11.25 17.64 3.03
C PRO A 48 -10.07 17.14 2.20
N LEU A 49 -9.07 17.99 1.96
CA LEU A 49 -7.85 17.59 1.26
C LEU A 49 -6.97 16.73 2.17
N VAL A 50 -6.56 15.56 1.66
CA VAL A 50 -5.66 14.62 2.34
C VAL A 50 -4.19 15.02 2.15
N HIS A 51 -3.88 15.58 0.98
CA HIS A 51 -2.56 16.09 0.61
C HIS A 51 -2.69 17.56 0.21
N ASP A 52 -2.01 18.43 0.93
CA ASP A 52 -1.91 19.84 0.57
C ASP A 52 -1.29 19.94 -0.84
N GLY A 53 -1.89 20.74 -1.72
CA GLY A 53 -1.43 20.91 -3.11
C GLY A 53 -1.90 19.85 -4.11
N ILE A 54 -2.57 18.78 -3.68
CA ILE A 54 -3.23 17.83 -4.60
C ILE A 54 -4.69 18.25 -4.76
N LYS A 55 -5.02 18.81 -5.92
CA LYS A 55 -6.37 19.25 -6.24
C LYS A 55 -7.34 18.06 -6.23
N ASP A 56 -8.52 18.27 -5.63
CA ASP A 56 -9.64 17.33 -5.62
C ASP A 56 -9.32 15.91 -5.08
N ASN A 57 -8.21 15.74 -4.35
CA ASN A 57 -7.68 14.42 -3.93
C ASN A 57 -7.46 13.42 -5.10
N ILE A 58 -7.31 13.89 -6.34
CA ILE A 58 -7.10 13.03 -7.52
C ILE A 58 -5.60 12.91 -7.80
N VAL A 59 -5.05 11.71 -7.59
CA VAL A 59 -3.63 11.41 -7.87
C VAL A 59 -3.36 11.13 -9.35
N PHE A 60 -4.35 10.58 -10.05
CA PHE A 60 -4.24 10.16 -11.44
C PHE A 60 -5.64 10.09 -12.08
N ASP A 61 -5.78 10.65 -13.28
CA ASP A 61 -6.99 10.57 -14.11
C ASP A 61 -6.62 9.96 -15.46
N TRP A 62 -7.36 8.94 -15.88
CA TRP A 62 -6.99 8.12 -17.03
C TRP A 62 -8.20 7.50 -17.72
N GLU A 63 -8.11 7.44 -19.05
CA GLU A 63 -9.12 6.91 -19.94
C GLU A 63 -8.52 5.98 -20.99
N MET A 64 -9.30 5.00 -21.44
CA MET A 64 -8.97 4.13 -22.56
C MET A 64 -10.23 3.69 -23.30
N GLY A 65 -10.13 3.58 -24.62
CA GLY A 65 -11.22 3.14 -25.50
C GLY A 65 -11.53 4.17 -26.59
N ASP A 66 -12.65 3.95 -27.29
CA ASP A 66 -13.17 4.88 -28.31
C ASP A 66 -14.38 5.63 -27.75
N ARG A 67 -14.14 6.85 -27.26
CA ARG A 67 -15.17 7.72 -26.70
C ARG A 67 -16.28 8.03 -27.71
N VAL A 68 -15.91 8.38 -28.95
CA VAL A 68 -16.87 8.82 -29.97
C VAL A 68 -17.79 7.67 -30.37
N ALA A 69 -17.24 6.47 -30.60
CA ALA A 69 -18.05 5.30 -30.90
C ALA A 69 -18.95 4.90 -29.72
N THR A 70 -18.44 5.03 -28.50
CA THR A 70 -19.21 4.75 -27.27
C THR A 70 -20.39 5.72 -27.17
N GLU A 71 -20.16 7.03 -27.20
CA GLU A 71 -21.22 8.04 -27.13
C GLU A 71 -22.28 7.86 -28.22
N ALA A 72 -21.86 7.54 -29.45
CA ALA A 72 -22.78 7.26 -30.56
C ALA A 72 -23.64 6.00 -30.33
N ALA A 73 -23.10 4.97 -29.67
CA ALA A 73 -23.85 3.79 -29.28
C ALA A 73 -24.87 4.10 -28.17
N PHE A 74 -24.48 4.90 -27.18
CA PHE A 74 -25.35 5.36 -26.10
C PHE A 74 -26.51 6.21 -26.61
N ALA A 75 -26.26 7.15 -27.54
CA ALA A 75 -27.32 7.98 -28.13
C ALA A 75 -28.36 7.17 -28.93
N LYS A 76 -27.99 5.98 -29.45
CA LYS A 76 -28.86 5.10 -30.24
C LYS A 76 -29.45 3.94 -29.41
N ALA A 77 -29.11 3.84 -28.13
CA ALA A 77 -29.51 2.72 -27.30
C ALA A 77 -31.04 2.69 -27.12
N HIS A 78 -31.63 1.49 -27.15
CA HIS A 78 -33.05 1.35 -26.81
C HIS A 78 -33.28 1.53 -25.30
N LYS A 79 -32.33 1.04 -24.51
CA LYS A 79 -32.30 1.20 -23.06
C LYS A 79 -30.86 1.32 -22.58
N VAL A 80 -30.64 2.18 -21.59
CA VAL A 80 -29.40 2.25 -20.83
C VAL A 80 -29.67 1.71 -19.44
N VAL A 81 -28.77 0.87 -18.94
CA VAL A 81 -28.79 0.35 -17.57
C VAL A 81 -27.53 0.84 -16.86
N THR A 82 -27.72 1.49 -15.71
CA THR A 82 -26.64 1.99 -14.86
C THR A 82 -26.53 1.12 -13.62
N LEU A 83 -25.31 0.73 -13.28
CA LEU A 83 -24.97 0.01 -12.05
C LEU A 83 -23.91 0.78 -11.27
N ARG A 84 -24.20 1.10 -10.01
CA ARG A 84 -23.19 1.51 -9.04
C ARG A 84 -22.70 0.29 -8.28
N LEU A 85 -21.44 -0.09 -8.50
CA LEU A 85 -20.80 -1.24 -7.88
C LEU A 85 -19.73 -0.78 -6.88
N VAL A 86 -19.83 -1.24 -5.64
CA VAL A 86 -18.79 -1.06 -4.63
C VAL A 86 -18.05 -2.39 -4.46
N ASN A 87 -16.77 -2.41 -4.84
CA ASN A 87 -15.86 -3.50 -4.55
C ASN A 87 -15.11 -3.16 -3.27
N GLN A 88 -15.60 -3.68 -2.15
CA GLN A 88 -15.19 -3.31 -0.81
C GLN A 88 -13.69 -3.47 -0.57
N ARG A 89 -13.12 -2.59 0.25
CA ARG A 89 -11.74 -2.69 0.72
C ARG A 89 -11.52 -4.02 1.47
N LEU A 90 -10.40 -4.68 1.18
CA LEU A 90 -10.03 -5.95 1.80
C LEU A 90 -8.59 -5.93 2.32
N VAL A 91 -8.42 -6.44 3.54
CA VAL A 91 -7.11 -6.76 4.13
C VAL A 91 -6.67 -8.14 3.62
N VAL A 92 -5.41 -8.23 3.17
CA VAL A 92 -4.84 -9.50 2.65
C VAL A 92 -4.73 -10.57 3.73
N ASN A 93 -4.29 -10.17 4.93
CA ASN A 93 -4.22 -11.01 6.12
C ASN A 93 -3.45 -12.34 5.92
N SER A 94 -2.24 -12.29 5.36
CA SER A 94 -1.38 -13.48 5.23
C SER A 94 -1.05 -14.10 6.59
N MET A 95 -0.95 -15.44 6.66
CA MET A 95 -0.67 -16.15 7.92
C MET A 95 0.63 -15.68 8.58
N GLU A 96 1.70 -15.53 7.80
CA GLU A 96 2.91 -14.82 8.22
C GLU A 96 2.72 -13.31 7.99
N PRO A 97 2.88 -12.45 9.00
CA PRO A 97 2.95 -10.99 8.81
C PRO A 97 4.12 -10.60 7.89
N ARG A 98 4.12 -9.35 7.42
CA ARG A 98 5.34 -8.76 6.85
C ARG A 98 6.39 -8.57 7.95
N GLY A 99 7.65 -8.51 7.60
CA GLY A 99 8.72 -8.42 8.60
C GLY A 99 10.07 -8.14 7.99
N ALA A 100 10.99 -7.61 8.81
CA ALA A 100 12.33 -7.27 8.38
C ALA A 100 13.38 -7.51 9.47
N ILE A 101 14.55 -7.98 9.06
CA ILE A 101 15.76 -8.07 9.87
C ILE A 101 16.89 -7.46 9.06
N CYS A 102 17.58 -6.46 9.59
CA CYS A 102 18.77 -5.92 8.96
C CYS A 102 20.00 -6.19 9.82
N GLU A 103 21.03 -6.70 9.17
CA GLU A 103 22.39 -6.80 9.69
C GLU A 103 23.24 -5.72 9.01
N TYR A 104 24.08 -5.03 9.77
CA TYR A 104 25.07 -4.09 9.22
C TYR A 104 26.48 -4.58 9.52
N ASP A 105 27.28 -4.72 8.47
CA ASP A 105 28.71 -5.02 8.57
C ASP A 105 29.52 -3.73 8.41
N ALA A 106 30.15 -3.31 9.51
CA ALA A 106 30.99 -2.12 9.55
C ALA A 106 32.34 -2.29 8.82
N ARG A 107 32.76 -3.52 8.50
CA ARG A 107 34.02 -3.79 7.79
C ARG A 107 33.92 -3.37 6.32
N ASP A 108 32.78 -3.67 5.71
CA ASP A 108 32.52 -3.45 4.28
C ASP A 108 31.46 -2.36 4.03
N ASP A 109 31.03 -1.65 5.07
CA ASP A 109 29.99 -0.61 5.02
C ASP A 109 28.69 -1.09 4.35
N ARG A 110 28.31 -2.35 4.61
CA ARG A 110 27.25 -3.05 3.89
C ARG A 110 26.16 -3.57 4.81
N SER A 111 24.92 -3.37 4.39
CA SER A 111 23.72 -3.89 5.07
C SER A 111 23.16 -5.10 4.33
N THR A 112 22.71 -6.12 5.08
CA THR A 112 21.90 -7.23 4.57
C THR A 112 20.52 -7.16 5.21
N LEU A 113 19.51 -6.86 4.39
CA LEU A 113 18.11 -6.81 4.77
C LEU A 113 17.42 -8.11 4.36
N TRP A 114 17.00 -8.88 5.36
CA TRP A 114 16.12 -10.03 5.23
C TRP A 114 14.69 -9.58 5.40
N LEU A 115 13.80 -10.01 4.50
CA LEU A 115 12.40 -9.62 4.55
C LEU A 115 11.51 -10.66 3.88
N SER A 116 10.26 -10.75 4.31
CA SER A 116 9.24 -11.55 3.63
C SER A 116 8.68 -10.75 2.44
N SER A 117 9.17 -11.03 1.21
CA SER A 117 8.69 -10.36 -0.03
C SER A 117 8.27 -11.32 -1.12
N GLN A 118 7.50 -10.78 -2.07
CA GLN A 118 7.15 -11.44 -3.33
C GLN A 118 8.08 -11.04 -4.49
N GLY A 119 9.22 -10.41 -4.20
CA GLY A 119 10.19 -9.97 -5.18
C GLY A 119 11.14 -8.92 -4.60
N VAL A 120 12.45 -9.12 -4.78
CA VAL A 120 13.49 -8.28 -4.18
C VAL A 120 13.95 -7.11 -5.04
N HIS A 121 13.65 -7.16 -6.35
CA HIS A 121 14.29 -6.29 -7.33
C HIS A 121 13.89 -4.82 -7.21
N MET A 122 12.64 -4.53 -6.83
CA MET A 122 12.18 -3.16 -6.59
C MET A 122 12.58 -2.64 -5.20
N ILE A 123 12.71 -3.52 -4.21
CA ILE A 123 12.95 -3.10 -2.82
C ILE A 123 14.33 -2.46 -2.67
N ARG A 124 15.37 -3.09 -3.24
CA ARG A 124 16.76 -2.62 -3.11
C ARG A 124 16.97 -1.18 -3.62
N PRO A 125 16.64 -0.82 -4.88
CA PRO A 125 16.86 0.53 -5.37
C PRO A 125 15.98 1.57 -4.65
N VAL A 126 14.74 1.23 -4.31
CA VAL A 126 13.86 2.14 -3.57
C VAL A 126 14.43 2.44 -2.18
N VAL A 127 14.79 1.42 -1.41
CA VAL A 127 15.33 1.60 -0.06
C VAL A 127 16.71 2.27 -0.10
N ALA A 128 17.64 1.77 -0.91
CA ALA A 128 19.03 2.23 -0.89
C ALA A 128 19.26 3.55 -1.63
N ASP A 129 18.63 3.74 -2.80
CA ASP A 129 18.91 4.87 -3.68
C ASP A 129 17.86 5.97 -3.57
N MET A 130 16.57 5.63 -3.43
CA MET A 130 15.52 6.64 -3.36
C MET A 130 15.32 7.21 -1.96
N ILE A 131 15.31 6.35 -0.94
CA ILE A 131 15.00 6.75 0.44
C ILE A 131 16.27 7.07 1.23
N LEU A 132 17.15 6.08 1.44
CA LEU A 132 18.29 6.22 2.36
C LEU A 132 19.52 6.90 1.74
N LYS A 133 19.60 6.99 0.40
CA LYS A 133 20.73 7.59 -0.33
C LYS A 133 22.10 6.96 0.01
N ILE A 134 22.13 5.68 0.38
CA ILE A 134 23.37 4.93 0.71
C ILE A 134 23.99 4.25 -0.52
N GLY A 135 23.24 4.13 -1.61
CA GLY A 135 23.67 3.44 -2.82
C GLY A 135 23.35 1.94 -2.79
N SER A 136 22.73 1.43 -3.85
CA SER A 136 22.39 0.01 -4.02
C SER A 136 23.54 -0.96 -3.71
N PRO A 137 24.82 -0.72 -4.07
CA PRO A 137 25.93 -1.60 -3.69
C PRO A 137 26.05 -1.88 -2.18
N LYS A 138 25.67 -0.90 -1.33
CA LYS A 138 25.74 -1.00 0.14
C LYS A 138 24.56 -1.74 0.76
N LEU A 139 23.52 -2.08 -0.01
CA LEU A 139 22.37 -2.84 0.46
C LEU A 139 22.23 -4.15 -0.29
N ARG A 140 22.19 -5.26 0.44
CA ARG A 140 21.77 -6.57 -0.05
C ARG A 140 20.36 -6.87 0.48
N VAL A 141 19.43 -7.20 -0.40
CA VAL A 141 18.09 -7.66 0.00
C VAL A 141 18.00 -9.18 -0.20
N ARG A 142 17.47 -9.90 0.79
CA ARG A 142 17.27 -11.35 0.75
C ARG A 142 15.85 -11.72 1.19
N THR A 143 15.30 -12.72 0.54
CA THR A 143 13.99 -13.30 0.85
C THR A 143 14.19 -14.79 1.08
N GLY A 144 13.70 -15.29 2.22
CA GLY A 144 13.65 -16.71 2.54
C GLY A 144 12.30 -17.32 2.15
N ASP A 145 11.87 -18.34 2.88
CA ASP A 145 10.50 -18.86 2.79
C ASP A 145 9.50 -17.79 3.27
N VAL A 146 8.37 -17.67 2.59
CA VAL A 146 7.34 -16.64 2.85
C VAL A 146 5.99 -17.30 3.08
N GLY A 147 5.40 -17.07 4.25
CA GLY A 147 4.10 -17.62 4.66
C GLY A 147 2.90 -16.88 4.07
N GLY A 148 2.91 -16.71 2.75
CA GLY A 148 1.92 -15.99 1.97
C GLY A 148 2.20 -14.49 1.85
N GLY A 149 1.84 -13.90 0.71
CA GLY A 149 2.01 -12.47 0.44
C GLY A 149 0.84 -11.82 -0.31
N PHE A 150 0.26 -12.52 -1.29
CA PHE A 150 -0.98 -12.17 -1.99
C PHE A 150 -1.05 -10.71 -2.52
N GLY A 151 0.08 -10.16 -2.93
CA GLY A 151 0.23 -8.81 -3.51
C GLY A 151 0.75 -7.78 -2.52
N MET A 152 0.42 -7.92 -1.23
CA MET A 152 0.82 -6.97 -0.19
C MET A 152 2.35 -6.91 0.00
N LYS A 153 3.03 -8.07 -0.04
CA LYS A 153 4.49 -8.18 0.15
C LYS A 153 5.34 -7.81 -1.09
N ILE A 154 4.75 -7.17 -2.11
CA ILE A 154 5.47 -6.65 -3.29
C ILE A 154 6.08 -5.27 -3.00
N PHE A 155 5.42 -4.48 -2.15
CA PHE A 155 5.73 -3.07 -1.96
C PHE A 155 6.75 -2.82 -0.85
N VAL A 156 7.44 -1.67 -0.96
CA VAL A 156 8.29 -1.16 0.13
C VAL A 156 7.39 -0.52 1.18
N HIS A 157 7.42 -1.08 2.38
CA HIS A 157 6.75 -0.53 3.55
C HIS A 157 7.72 0.37 4.33
N PRO A 158 7.23 1.40 5.07
CA PRO A 158 8.07 2.40 5.73
C PRO A 158 9.07 1.82 6.73
N GLU A 159 8.79 0.65 7.30
CA GLU A 159 9.62 -0.01 8.31
C GLU A 159 10.88 -0.62 7.69
N TYR A 160 10.87 -0.98 6.40
CA TYR A 160 12.04 -1.57 5.74
C TYR A 160 13.24 -0.61 5.68
N PRO A 161 13.12 0.63 5.17
CA PRO A 161 14.22 1.60 5.26
C PRO A 161 14.56 1.97 6.70
N MET A 162 13.59 2.01 7.63
CA MET A 162 13.85 2.32 9.04
C MET A 162 14.70 1.25 9.72
N VAL A 163 14.44 -0.04 9.47
CA VAL A 163 15.24 -1.14 10.01
C VAL A 163 16.66 -1.12 9.44
N VAL A 164 16.83 -0.78 8.17
CA VAL A 164 18.18 -0.59 7.57
C VAL A 164 18.91 0.59 8.20
N TRP A 165 18.25 1.74 8.30
CA TRP A 165 18.81 2.94 8.93
C TRP A 165 19.23 2.65 10.38
N ALA A 166 18.32 2.13 11.20
CA ALA A 166 18.57 1.81 12.60
C ALA A 166 19.74 0.84 12.79
N SER A 167 19.82 -0.20 11.95
CA SER A 167 20.93 -1.17 12.00
C SER A 167 22.27 -0.52 11.70
N ARG A 168 22.32 0.43 10.75
CA ARG A 168 23.54 1.18 10.41
C ARG A 168 23.94 2.15 11.52
N GLU A 169 22.99 2.88 12.09
CA GLU A 169 23.25 3.82 13.19
C GLU A 169 23.75 3.11 14.45
N LEU A 170 23.08 2.02 14.85
CA LEU A 170 23.44 1.27 16.05
C LEU A 170 24.62 0.33 15.85
N LYS A 171 25.01 0.06 14.60
CA LYS A 171 25.99 -0.98 14.23
C LYS A 171 25.65 -2.35 14.85
N ARG A 172 24.35 -2.65 14.92
CA ARG A 172 23.78 -3.88 15.48
C ARG A 172 22.72 -4.43 14.53
N THR A 173 22.43 -5.72 14.66
CA THR A 173 21.28 -6.32 13.98
C THR A 173 19.99 -5.75 14.56
N VAL A 174 19.08 -5.30 13.70
CA VAL A 174 17.75 -4.80 14.08
C VAL A 174 16.69 -5.70 13.46
N LYS A 175 15.73 -6.12 14.27
CA LYS A 175 14.58 -6.95 13.87
C LYS A 175 13.30 -6.20 14.16
N TRP A 176 12.37 -6.20 13.20
CA TRP A 176 11.02 -5.72 13.37
C TRP A 176 10.03 -6.72 12.77
N ILE A 177 9.03 -7.10 13.56
CA ILE A 177 7.92 -7.97 13.16
C ILE A 177 6.67 -7.37 13.83
N PRO A 178 5.64 -6.99 13.06
CA PRO A 178 4.39 -6.48 13.61
C PRO A 178 3.59 -7.62 14.22
N ASP A 179 2.71 -7.27 15.17
CA ASP A 179 1.63 -8.19 15.53
C ASP A 179 0.52 -8.17 14.47
N ARG A 180 -0.49 -9.02 14.66
CA ARG A 180 -1.61 -9.14 13.73
C ARG A 180 -2.43 -7.85 13.63
N GLN A 181 -2.59 -7.12 14.73
CA GLN A 181 -3.42 -5.92 14.78
C GLN A 181 -2.71 -4.76 14.09
N GLU A 182 -1.41 -4.59 14.30
CA GLU A 182 -0.56 -3.65 13.58
C GLU A 182 -0.56 -3.95 12.08
N ALA A 183 -0.39 -5.21 11.69
CA ALA A 183 -0.47 -5.62 10.28
C ALA A 183 -1.83 -5.31 9.66
N PHE A 184 -2.94 -5.57 10.37
CA PHE A 184 -4.29 -5.28 9.87
C PHE A 184 -4.51 -3.80 9.53
N GLN A 185 -3.90 -2.90 10.31
CA GLN A 185 -4.05 -1.45 10.14
C GLN A 185 -3.05 -0.84 9.16
N SER A 186 -1.85 -1.42 9.03
CA SER A 186 -0.72 -0.82 8.31
C SER A 186 -0.37 -1.50 7.00
N ASP A 187 -0.80 -2.75 6.79
CA ASP A 187 -0.52 -3.48 5.56
C ASP A 187 -1.27 -2.86 4.37
N ILE A 188 -0.65 -2.91 3.20
CA ILE A 188 -1.30 -2.47 1.97
C ILE A 188 -2.51 -3.37 1.69
N GLN A 189 -3.65 -2.70 1.51
CA GLN A 189 -4.95 -3.31 1.28
C GLN A 189 -5.30 -3.30 -0.20
N GLY A 190 -6.30 -4.10 -0.58
CA GLY A 190 -6.74 -4.23 -1.97
C GLY A 190 -8.18 -3.77 -2.18
N ARG A 191 -8.55 -3.67 -3.47
CA ARG A 191 -9.89 -3.32 -3.96
C ARG A 191 -10.22 -1.85 -3.67
N ASP A 192 -11.27 -1.60 -2.89
CA ASP A 192 -11.76 -0.27 -2.55
C ASP A 192 -12.14 0.58 -3.79
N HIS A 193 -12.83 -0.06 -4.73
CA HIS A 193 -13.28 0.60 -5.96
C HIS A 193 -14.77 0.93 -5.86
N VAL A 194 -15.11 2.17 -6.21
CA VAL A 194 -16.49 2.59 -6.46
C VAL A 194 -16.62 2.84 -7.96
N SER A 195 -17.34 1.97 -8.65
CA SER A 195 -17.49 2.03 -10.11
C SER A 195 -18.93 2.34 -10.48
N ILE A 196 -19.11 3.28 -11.40
CA ILE A 196 -20.38 3.52 -12.07
C ILE A 196 -20.21 2.93 -13.47
N ALA A 197 -20.98 1.91 -13.78
CA ALA A 197 -20.91 1.20 -15.05
C ALA A 197 -22.25 1.34 -15.78
N ASP A 198 -22.18 1.84 -17.02
CA ASP A 198 -23.35 1.95 -17.89
C ASP A 198 -23.28 0.93 -19.02
N TRP A 199 -24.42 0.33 -19.33
CA TRP A 199 -24.57 -0.66 -20.41
C TRP A 199 -25.72 -0.29 -21.34
N THR A 200 -25.44 -0.24 -22.65
CA THR A 200 -26.45 -0.01 -23.70
C THR A 200 -27.06 -1.33 -24.19
N LEU A 201 -28.39 -1.41 -24.21
CA LEU A 201 -29.13 -2.56 -24.73
C LEU A 201 -29.86 -2.19 -26.03
N GLY A 202 -29.76 -3.08 -27.02
CA GLY A 202 -30.61 -3.05 -28.22
C GLY A 202 -32.01 -3.60 -27.93
N LYS A 203 -32.94 -3.45 -28.89
CA LYS A 203 -34.33 -4.00 -28.78
C LYS A 203 -34.39 -5.51 -28.55
N VAL A 204 -33.36 -6.23 -28.99
CA VAL A 204 -33.11 -7.64 -28.67
C VAL A 204 -31.81 -7.71 -27.90
N ALA A 205 -31.85 -8.18 -26.65
CA ALA A 205 -30.66 -8.40 -25.85
C ALA A 205 -29.86 -9.58 -26.45
N LYS A 206 -28.87 -9.29 -27.30
CA LYS A 206 -27.88 -10.27 -27.72
C LYS A 206 -26.72 -10.21 -26.73
N TYR A 207 -26.57 -11.22 -25.89
CA TYR A 207 -25.39 -11.42 -25.07
C TYR A 207 -24.33 -12.12 -25.92
N PRO A 208 -23.19 -11.50 -26.27
CA PRO A 208 -22.09 -12.18 -26.95
C PRO A 208 -21.31 -13.01 -25.92
N GLY A 209 -21.94 -14.04 -25.36
CA GLY A 209 -21.26 -15.00 -24.50
C GLY A 209 -20.40 -15.91 -25.36
N ARG A 210 -19.06 -15.80 -25.26
CA ARG A 210 -18.21 -16.95 -25.61
C ARG A 210 -18.48 -18.04 -24.57
N PRO A 211 -18.86 -19.26 -24.97
CA PRO A 211 -18.85 -20.38 -24.04
C PRO A 211 -17.39 -20.65 -23.68
N HIS A 212 -17.00 -20.33 -22.45
CA HIS A 212 -15.79 -20.89 -21.86
C HIS A 212 -16.13 -22.32 -21.46
N THR A 213 -15.82 -23.28 -22.35
CA THR A 213 -15.61 -24.66 -21.93
C THR A 213 -14.36 -24.72 -21.06
N ALA A 214 -14.46 -25.50 -19.99
CA ALA A 214 -13.48 -25.68 -18.90
C ALA A 214 -12.05 -26.00 -19.36
#